data_AF-A0A9D7RB28-F1
#
_entry.id   AF-A0A9D7RB28-F1
#
_cell.length_a   1.000
_cell.length_b   1.000
_cell.length_c   1.000
_cell.angle_alpha   90.00
_cell.angle_beta   90.00
_cell.angle_gamma   90.00
#
_symmetry.space_group_name_H-M   'P 1'
#
loop_
_entity.id
_entity.type
_entity.pdbx_description
1 polymer ?
#
loop_
_entity_poly.entity_id
_entity_poly.type
_entity_poly.pdbx_seq_one_letter_code
_entity_poly.pdbx_strand_id
1 'polypeptide(L)'
;MSDDATSGVHIDGRIRAVLETCGDGAAPSVRLSLLDARGEPAIVIQIDGEGAPVVHVGHPDRGVTVTVSPNAVDLWSGGNIVASVRSSEDGGVVEVADGEGRVQRAWPERG
;
A
#
# COMPACT_ATOMS: atom_id res chain seq x y z
N MET A 1 35.99 -39.66 -1.58
CA MET A 1 35.88 -38.23 -1.84
C MET A 1 34.83 -38.07 -2.93
N SER A 2 33.61 -37.72 -2.53
CA SER A 2 32.52 -37.38 -3.44
C SER A 2 32.23 -35.90 -3.20
N ASP A 3 32.63 -35.07 -4.15
CA ASP A 3 32.33 -33.64 -4.14
C ASP A 3 30.83 -33.47 -4.38
N ASP A 4 30.18 -32.87 -3.40
CA ASP A 4 28.79 -32.48 -3.39
C ASP A 4 28.64 -31.25 -4.30
N ALA A 5 28.17 -31.46 -5.52
CA ALA A 5 27.85 -30.39 -6.46
C ALA A 5 26.59 -29.66 -5.97
N THR A 6 26.77 -28.71 -5.04
CA THR A 6 25.74 -27.71 -4.79
C THR A 6 25.61 -26.86 -6.05
N SER A 7 24.65 -27.23 -6.89
CA SER A 7 24.17 -26.46 -8.03
C SER A 7 23.73 -25.09 -7.54
N GLY A 8 24.63 -24.11 -7.60
CA GLY A 8 24.30 -22.72 -7.36
C GLY A 8 23.34 -22.23 -8.42
N VAL A 9 22.13 -21.83 -8.02
CA VAL A 9 21.22 -21.11 -8.92
C VAL A 9 21.84 -19.73 -9.15
N HIS A 10 22.42 -19.52 -10.33
CA HIS A 10 22.87 -18.21 -10.76
C HIS A 10 21.66 -17.38 -11.17
N ILE A 11 21.22 -16.48 -10.28
CA ILE A 11 20.14 -15.53 -10.59
C ILE A 11 20.80 -14.24 -11.08
N ASP A 12 20.88 -14.05 -12.40
CA ASP A 12 21.27 -12.78 -13.05
C ASP A 12 20.10 -11.77 -13.10
N GLY A 13 19.07 -12.01 -12.28
CA GLY A 13 17.86 -11.21 -12.23
C GLY A 13 17.95 -10.10 -11.19
N ARG A 14 17.47 -8.91 -11.53
CA ARG A 14 17.18 -7.86 -10.54
C ARG A 14 15.99 -8.30 -9.69
N ILE A 15 16.07 -8.12 -8.37
CA ILE A 15 14.92 -8.33 -7.47
C ILE A 15 13.76 -7.44 -7.94
N ARG A 16 12.59 -8.04 -8.19
CA ARG A 16 11.36 -7.35 -8.63
C ARG A 16 10.25 -7.37 -7.58
N ALA A 17 10.39 -8.22 -6.57
CA ALA A 17 9.44 -8.34 -5.49
C ALA A 17 10.15 -8.75 -4.20
N VAL A 18 9.66 -8.25 -3.07
CA VAL A 18 10.11 -8.64 -1.73
C VAL A 18 8.88 -9.03 -0.92
N LEU A 19 8.91 -10.20 -0.29
CA LEU A 19 7.92 -10.63 0.70
C LEU A 19 8.62 -10.69 2.06
N GLU A 20 8.09 -9.94 3.03
CA GLU A 20 8.70 -9.81 4.35
C GLU A 20 7.63 -9.84 5.45
N THR A 21 8.03 -10.30 6.63
CA THR A 21 7.29 -10.10 7.88
C THR A 21 7.87 -8.86 8.56
N CYS A 22 7.03 -7.89 8.87
CA CYS A 22 7.39 -6.65 9.54
C CYS A 22 6.88 -6.66 10.99
N GLY A 23 7.57 -5.94 11.89
CA GLY A 23 7.19 -5.82 13.30
C GLY A 23 7.97 -6.77 14.23
N ASP A 24 7.95 -6.47 15.53
CA ASP A 24 8.71 -7.14 16.59
C ASP A 24 7.88 -8.17 17.38
N GLY A 25 6.74 -8.61 16.82
CA GLY A 25 5.91 -9.68 17.35
C GLY A 25 4.68 -9.23 18.15
N ALA A 26 4.61 -7.97 18.61
CA ALA A 26 3.40 -7.44 19.24
C ALA A 26 2.32 -7.06 18.21
N ALA A 27 2.74 -6.62 17.02
CA ALA A 27 1.88 -6.32 15.89
C ALA A 27 2.58 -6.75 14.59
N PRO A 28 2.71 -8.07 14.34
CA PRO A 28 3.34 -8.56 13.14
C PRO A 28 2.49 -8.17 11.93
N SER A 29 3.14 -7.86 10.81
CA SER A 29 2.46 -7.66 9.53
C SER A 29 3.22 -8.41 8.44
N VAL A 30 2.54 -8.74 7.35
CA VAL A 30 3.16 -9.31 6.15
C VAL A 30 3.08 -8.27 5.05
N ARG A 31 4.21 -8.01 4.37
CA ARG A 31 4.30 -7.04 3.29
C ARG A 31 4.87 -7.68 2.02
N LEU A 32 4.17 -7.47 0.90
CA LEU A 32 4.66 -7.72 -0.45
C LEU A 32 4.92 -6.39 -1.15
N SER A 33 6.16 -6.13 -1.53
CA SER A 33 6.57 -4.93 -2.27
C SER A 33 6.94 -5.31 -3.71
N LEU A 34 6.27 -4.74 -4.71
CA LEU A 34 6.64 -4.85 -6.12
C LEU A 34 7.48 -3.64 -6.52
N LEU A 35 8.66 -3.90 -7.11
CA LEU A 35 9.69 -2.89 -7.35
C LEU A 35 9.67 -2.39 -8.80
N ASP A 36 9.90 -1.10 -8.99
CA ASP A 36 10.05 -0.45 -10.29
C ASP A 36 11.40 -0.80 -10.95
N ALA A 37 11.67 -0.24 -12.13
CA ALA A 37 12.93 -0.48 -12.86
C ALA A 37 14.19 -0.08 -12.08
N ARG A 38 14.08 0.83 -11.10
CA ARG A 38 15.18 1.34 -10.26
C ARG A 38 15.37 0.52 -8.99
N GLY A 39 14.39 -0.30 -8.63
CA GLY A 39 14.38 -1.08 -7.39
C GLY A 39 13.58 -0.44 -6.26
N GLU A 40 12.81 0.60 -6.56
CA GLU A 40 11.98 1.31 -5.58
C GLU A 40 10.56 0.70 -5.52
N PRO A 41 9.89 0.67 -4.36
CA PRO A 41 8.51 0.21 -4.26
C PRO A 41 7.57 1.01 -5.17
N ALA A 42 6.85 0.30 -6.05
CA ALA A 42 5.81 0.86 -6.91
C ALA A 42 4.41 0.44 -6.46
N ILE A 43 4.28 -0.77 -5.92
CA ILE A 43 3.05 -1.27 -5.32
C ILE A 43 3.44 -1.99 -4.04
N VAL A 44 2.76 -1.68 -2.93
CA VAL A 44 2.95 -2.33 -1.65
C VAL A 44 1.62 -2.91 -1.20
N ILE A 45 1.59 -4.20 -0.88
CA ILE A 45 0.46 -4.89 -0.30
C ILE A 45 0.85 -5.29 1.11
N GLN A 46 0.06 -4.92 2.10
CA GLN A 46 0.32 -5.23 3.50
C GLN A 46 -0.92 -5.85 4.15
N ILE A 47 -0.72 -6.82 5.03
CA ILE A 47 -1.73 -7.34 5.93
C ILE A 47 -1.21 -7.08 7.34
N ASP A 48 -1.95 -6.34 8.15
CA ASP A 48 -1.55 -6.06 9.54
C ASP A 48 -1.82 -7.26 10.48
N GLY A 49 -1.50 -7.08 11.77
CA GLY A 49 -1.65 -8.12 12.79
C GLY A 49 -3.11 -8.51 13.07
N GLU A 50 -4.05 -7.66 12.71
CA GLU A 50 -5.49 -7.89 12.82
C GLU A 50 -6.07 -8.53 11.54
N GLY A 51 -5.23 -8.73 10.51
CA GLY A 51 -5.62 -9.32 9.25
C GLY A 51 -6.23 -8.33 8.25
N ALA A 52 -6.14 -7.02 8.49
CA ALA A 52 -6.68 -6.02 7.57
C ALA A 52 -5.70 -5.79 6.39
N PRO A 53 -6.14 -6.03 5.13
CA PRO A 53 -5.31 -5.79 3.97
C PRO A 53 -5.33 -4.32 3.55
N VAL A 54 -4.17 -3.79 3.17
CA VAL A 54 -4.00 -2.46 2.56
C VAL A 54 -3.13 -2.57 1.33
N VAL A 55 -3.52 -1.87 0.25
CA VAL A 55 -2.72 -1.74 -0.97
C VAL A 55 -2.36 -0.28 -1.18
N HIS A 56 -1.08 0.00 -1.35
CA HIS A 56 -0.56 1.30 -1.76
C HIS A 56 -0.05 1.22 -3.20
N VAL A 57 -0.50 2.15 -4.04
CA VAL A 57 0.04 2.38 -5.39
C VAL A 57 0.88 3.65 -5.35
N GLY A 58 2.13 3.53 -5.77
CA GLY A 58 3.17 4.55 -5.59
C GLY A 58 4.06 4.25 -4.37
N HIS A 59 5.13 5.03 -4.24
CA HIS A 59 6.06 4.87 -3.14
C HIS A 59 5.42 5.43 -1.86
N PRO A 60 5.20 4.62 -0.80
CA PRO A 60 4.46 5.05 0.39
C PRO A 60 5.08 6.28 1.07
N ASP A 61 6.42 6.34 1.13
CA ASP A 61 7.13 7.46 1.78
C ASP A 61 7.42 8.67 0.90
N ARG A 62 7.16 8.60 -0.42
CA ARG A 62 7.46 9.72 -1.36
C ARG A 62 6.21 10.32 -1.99
N GLY A 63 5.04 9.91 -1.49
CA GLY A 63 3.74 10.27 -2.03
C GLY A 63 3.02 9.03 -2.52
N VAL A 64 2.25 8.41 -1.62
CA VAL A 64 1.16 7.51 -2.02
C VAL A 64 0.39 8.19 -3.14
N THR A 65 0.05 7.45 -4.18
CA THR A 65 -0.88 7.91 -5.21
C THR A 65 -2.28 7.43 -4.86
N VAL A 66 -2.43 6.14 -4.53
CA VAL A 66 -3.71 5.57 -4.10
C VAL A 66 -3.48 4.61 -2.92
N THR A 67 -4.34 4.69 -1.91
CA THR A 67 -4.47 3.66 -0.87
C THR A 67 -5.83 2.99 -1.00
N VAL A 68 -5.85 1.66 -0.99
CA VAL A 68 -7.07 0.85 -0.89
C VAL A 68 -7.01 0.09 0.43
N SER A 69 -7.99 0.34 1.30
CA SER A 69 -8.22 -0.37 2.56
C SER A 69 -9.58 -1.10 2.49
N PRO A 70 -9.95 -1.90 3.50
CA PRO A 70 -11.22 -2.64 3.47
C PRO A 70 -12.45 -1.75 3.36
N ASN A 71 -12.35 -0.50 3.82
CA ASN A 71 -13.46 0.44 3.91
C ASN A 71 -13.24 1.75 3.15
N ALA A 72 -12.10 1.93 2.48
CA ALA A 72 -11.80 3.18 1.78
C ALA A 72 -10.92 3.01 0.54
N VAL A 73 -11.12 3.91 -0.42
CA VAL A 73 -10.20 4.18 -1.51
C VAL A 73 -9.83 5.66 -1.44
N ASP A 74 -8.56 5.94 -1.16
CA ASP A 74 -8.05 7.30 -0.99
C ASP A 74 -7.06 7.63 -2.12
N LEU A 75 -7.29 8.72 -2.84
CA LEU A 75 -6.36 9.33 -3.79
C LEU A 75 -5.56 10.43 -3.08
N TRP A 76 -4.24 10.38 -3.22
CA TRP A 76 -3.31 11.24 -2.50
C TRP A 76 -2.54 12.17 -3.44
N SER A 77 -2.26 13.39 -2.98
CA SER A 77 -1.40 14.36 -3.66
C SER A 77 -0.71 15.24 -2.62
N GLY A 78 0.61 15.39 -2.71
CA GLY A 78 1.37 16.27 -1.81
C GLY A 78 1.28 15.91 -0.31
N GLY A 79 1.00 14.63 0.00
CA GLY A 79 0.79 14.17 1.38
C GLY A 79 -0.63 14.36 1.92
N ASN A 80 -1.56 14.84 1.10
CA ASN A 80 -2.96 15.01 1.46
C ASN A 80 -3.86 14.09 0.65
N ILE A 81 -4.97 13.64 1.25
CA ILE A 81 -6.05 12.97 0.51
C ILE A 81 -6.82 14.05 -0.24
N VAL A 82 -6.90 13.92 -1.56
CA VAL A 82 -7.61 14.86 -2.44
C VAL A 82 -8.93 14.28 -2.97
N ALA A 83 -9.10 12.97 -2.92
CA ALA A 83 -10.39 12.31 -3.13
C ALA A 83 -10.47 11.03 -2.29
N SER A 84 -11.65 10.74 -1.76
CA SER A 84 -11.90 9.55 -0.95
C SER A 84 -13.25 8.96 -1.28
N VAL A 85 -13.33 7.64 -1.34
CA VAL A 85 -14.59 6.88 -1.27
C VAL A 85 -14.51 6.02 -0.03
N ARG A 86 -15.42 6.21 0.93
CA ARG A 86 -15.48 5.47 2.18
C ARG A 86 -16.80 4.73 2.29
N SER A 87 -16.77 3.53 2.86
CA SER A 87 -17.96 2.76 3.22
C SER A 87 -17.99 2.57 4.73
N SER A 88 -19.18 2.69 5.31
CA SER A 88 -19.50 2.32 6.69
C SER A 88 -20.78 1.48 6.72
N GLU A 89 -21.17 1.02 7.90
CA GLU A 89 -22.46 0.33 8.09
C GLU A 89 -23.66 1.21 7.73
N ASP A 90 -23.53 2.53 7.94
CA ASP A 90 -24.59 3.52 7.69
C ASP A 90 -24.67 4.00 6.24
N GLY A 91 -23.73 3.57 5.37
CA GLY A 91 -23.71 3.93 3.96
C GLY A 91 -22.33 4.32 3.45
N GLY A 92 -22.28 4.95 2.28
CA GLY A 92 -21.05 5.38 1.63
C GLY A 92 -20.91 6.90 1.61
N VAL A 93 -19.67 7.38 1.72
CA VAL A 93 -19.32 8.80 1.56
C VAL A 93 -18.27 8.95 0.47
N VAL A 94 -18.47 9.89 -0.45
CA VAL A 94 -17.45 10.33 -1.40
C VAL A 94 -17.05 11.75 -1.04
N GLU A 95 -15.76 12.03 -0.85
CA GLU A 95 -15.23 13.35 -0.54
C GLU A 95 -14.20 13.78 -1.59
N VAL A 96 -14.21 15.06 -1.94
CA VAL A 96 -13.18 15.72 -2.77
C VAL A 96 -12.64 16.90 -1.98
N ALA A 97 -11.31 17.01 -1.92
CA ALA A 97 -10.60 18.03 -1.17
C ALA A 97 -9.62 18.81 -2.06
N ASP A 98 -9.20 19.98 -1.60
CA ASP A 98 -8.10 20.74 -2.23
C ASP A 98 -6.72 20.16 -1.89
N GLY A 99 -5.66 20.76 -2.45
CA GLY A 99 -4.28 20.31 -2.22
C GLY A 99 -3.78 20.47 -0.78
N GLU A 100 -4.53 21.14 0.09
CA GLU A 100 -4.26 21.23 1.53
C GLU A 100 -5.10 20.22 2.35
N GLY A 101 -5.88 19.36 1.68
CA GLY A 101 -6.71 18.35 2.32
C GLY A 101 -8.04 18.89 2.87
N ARG A 102 -8.46 20.12 2.52
CA ARG A 102 -9.74 20.67 2.98
C ARG A 102 -10.86 20.19 2.08
N VAL A 103 -11.89 19.54 2.66
CA VAL A 103 -13.04 19.03 1.90
C VAL A 103 -13.79 20.18 1.23
N GLN A 104 -13.86 20.12 -0.10
CA GLN A 104 -14.59 21.05 -0.95
C GLN A 104 -16.00 20.53 -1.27
N ARG A 105 -16.17 19.20 -1.31
CA ARG A 105 -17.45 18.56 -1.56
C ARG A 105 -17.51 17.16 -0.95
N ALA A 106 -18.69 16.78 -0.47
CA ALA A 106 -18.97 15.46 0.07
C ALA A 106 -20.35 14.96 -0.41
N TRP A 107 -20.48 13.65 -0.63
CA TRP A 107 -21.74 12.99 -0.98
C TRP A 107 -21.96 11.73 -0.14
N PRO A 108 -23.16 11.49 0.41
CA PRO A 108 -24.29 12.43 0.44
C PRO A 108 -23.88 13.74 1.13
N GLU A 109 -24.51 14.85 0.73
CA GLU A 109 -24.22 16.14 1.35
C GLU A 109 -24.57 16.05 2.84
N ARG A 110 -23.67 16.51 3.72
CA ARG A 110 -23.96 16.57 5.16
C ARG A 110 -25.05 17.63 5.36
N GLY A 111 -26.21 17.20 5.85
CA GLY A 111 -27.36 18.07 6.13
C GLY A 111 -27.12 19.04 7.27
#